data_AF-A0A6C0HJZ3-F1
#
_entry.id   AF-A0A6C0HJZ3-F1
#
_cell.length_a   1.000
_cell.length_b   1.000
_cell.length_c   1.000
_cell.angle_alpha   90.00
_cell.angle_beta   90.00
_cell.angle_gamma   90.00
#
_symmetry.space_group_name_H-M   'P 1'
#
loop_
_entity.id
_entity.type
_entity.pdbx_description
1 polymer ?
#
loop_
_entity_poly.entity_id
_entity_poly.type
_entity_poly.pdbx_seq_one_letter_code
_entity_poly.pdbx_strand_id
1 'polypeptide(L)'
;MEKAFYCNVCNCGFTKKYYLQKHFTSQKHKRRESSDPTIICDCGKKYLHRQSFQVHKQKCTYGDTKTFQHQRTDYENEIEKIHLQYEKEKAEMRSQIEKLIEKVGNNTTNNIENQNNNITININAFGNENLDYITDQYVIHCVNQIYGSIPTIIEKIHFDPEHPENHNIKITNKKLPHATIMCSDNKWKMIDREHAISTLVDNGFCIIDEKFKRDPTQFTEERRRHYRRFQENYDNEDKETMKRVKNDVELVVLNGTQVEKQK
;
A
#
# COMPACT_ATOMS: atom_id res chain seq x y z
N MET A 1 -57.99 -16.83 37.72
CA MET A 1 -57.57 -18.17 37.26
C MET A 1 -56.19 -18.44 37.84
N GLU A 2 -56.14 -18.74 39.15
CA GLU A 2 -56.08 -20.09 39.74
C GLU A 2 -54.68 -20.72 39.69
N LYS A 3 -54.14 -20.94 40.89
CA LYS A 3 -52.79 -21.44 41.20
C LYS A 3 -52.49 -22.72 40.39
N ALA A 4 -51.57 -22.61 39.43
CA ALA A 4 -51.04 -23.78 38.73
C ALA A 4 -50.29 -24.68 39.71
N PHE A 5 -50.66 -25.96 39.78
CA PHE A 5 -50.00 -26.95 40.63
C PHE A 5 -48.68 -27.35 39.97
N TYR A 6 -47.56 -27.26 40.68
CA TYR A 6 -46.24 -27.37 40.08
C TYR A 6 -45.39 -28.48 40.72
N CYS A 7 -44.62 -29.19 39.91
CA CYS A 7 -43.64 -30.18 40.37
C CYS A 7 -42.22 -29.65 40.19
N ASN A 8 -41.50 -29.42 41.28
CA ASN A 8 -40.12 -28.91 41.26
C ASN A 8 -39.12 -29.96 40.72
N VAL A 9 -39.36 -31.25 40.98
CA VAL A 9 -38.48 -32.35 40.54
C VAL A 9 -38.50 -32.52 39.01
N CYS A 10 -39.67 -32.33 38.40
CA CYS A 10 -39.86 -32.49 36.96
C CYS A 10 -39.99 -31.16 36.20
N ASN A 11 -39.94 -30.03 36.92
CA ASN A 11 -40.08 -28.67 36.40
C ASN A 11 -41.31 -28.50 35.47
N CYS A 12 -42.46 -29.08 35.86
CA CYS A 12 -43.69 -29.08 35.05
C CYS A 12 -44.93 -28.63 35.84
N GLY A 13 -45.83 -27.90 35.16
CA GLY A 13 -47.06 -27.35 35.73
C GLY A 13 -48.31 -28.13 35.29
N PHE A 14 -49.31 -28.19 36.18
CA PHE A 14 -50.57 -28.90 36.01
C PHE A 14 -51.75 -27.98 36.31
N THR A 15 -52.83 -28.15 35.54
CA THR A 15 -54.05 -27.35 35.66
C THR A 15 -54.93 -27.75 36.84
N LYS A 16 -54.79 -28.99 37.37
CA LYS A 16 -55.56 -29.49 38.53
C LYS A 16 -54.69 -30.28 39.50
N LYS A 17 -54.99 -30.20 40.80
CA LYS A 17 -54.30 -30.94 41.88
C LYS A 17 -54.30 -32.46 41.66
N TYR A 18 -55.41 -32.99 41.17
CA TYR A 18 -55.57 -34.42 40.84
C TYR A 18 -54.48 -34.91 39.87
N TYR A 19 -54.18 -34.12 38.83
CA TYR A 19 -53.16 -34.49 37.85
C TYR A 19 -51.74 -34.40 38.43
N LEU A 20 -51.47 -33.44 39.32
CA LEU A 20 -50.20 -33.40 40.05
C LEU A 20 -50.04 -34.62 40.96
N GLN A 21 -51.10 -35.07 41.63
CA GLN A 21 -51.05 -36.29 42.45
C GLN A 21 -50.83 -37.56 41.61
N LYS A 22 -51.50 -37.69 40.45
CA LYS A 22 -51.21 -38.77 39.49
C LYS A 22 -49.79 -38.69 38.92
N HIS A 23 -49.25 -37.48 38.77
CA HIS A 23 -47.86 -37.31 38.35
C HIS A 23 -46.88 -37.88 39.39
N PHE A 24 -47.08 -37.61 40.68
CA PHE A 24 -46.23 -38.14 41.76
C PHE A 24 -46.23 -39.66 41.86
N THR A 25 -47.35 -40.32 41.55
CA THR A 25 -47.42 -41.78 41.58
C THR A 25 -46.82 -42.45 40.32
N SER A 26 -46.53 -41.68 39.27
CA SER A 26 -46.00 -42.21 38.02
C SER A 26 -44.56 -42.73 38.16
N GLN A 27 -44.24 -43.83 37.47
CA GLN A 27 -42.88 -44.40 37.48
C GLN A 27 -41.83 -43.42 36.95
N LYS A 28 -42.22 -42.50 36.06
CA LYS A 28 -41.36 -41.44 35.53
C LYS A 28 -40.99 -40.40 36.61
N HIS A 29 -41.92 -40.05 37.50
CA HIS A 29 -41.63 -39.16 38.63
C HIS A 29 -40.78 -39.87 39.68
N LYS A 30 -41.18 -41.08 40.09
CA LYS A 30 -40.44 -41.88 41.08
C LYS A 30 -38.98 -42.10 40.69
N ARG A 31 -38.71 -42.39 39.40
CA ARG A 31 -37.33 -42.50 38.88
C ARG A 31 -36.55 -41.18 38.98
N ARG A 32 -37.19 -40.03 38.79
CA ARG A 32 -36.51 -38.72 38.87
C ARG A 32 -36.30 -38.26 40.31
N GLU A 33 -37.20 -38.64 41.21
CA GLU A 33 -37.08 -38.40 42.66
C GLU A 33 -36.01 -39.28 43.29
N SER A 34 -35.84 -40.53 42.83
CA SER A 34 -34.86 -41.48 43.36
C SER A 34 -33.46 -41.36 42.75
N SER A 35 -33.30 -40.61 41.65
CA SER A 35 -32.02 -40.55 40.93
C SER A 35 -31.31 -39.23 41.23
N ASP A 36 -30.22 -39.30 41.98
CA ASP A 36 -29.38 -38.15 42.27
C ASP A 36 -28.75 -37.63 40.96
N PRO A 37 -28.85 -36.32 40.64
CA PRO A 37 -28.23 -35.77 39.45
C PRO A 37 -26.72 -35.98 39.48
N THR A 38 -26.22 -36.84 38.59
CA THR A 38 -24.79 -37.17 38.52
C THR A 38 -23.95 -36.12 37.80
N ILE A 39 -24.57 -35.17 37.10
CA ILE A 39 -23.87 -34.19 36.26
C ILE A 39 -24.32 -32.78 36.61
N ILE A 40 -23.38 -31.96 37.09
CA ILE A 40 -23.61 -30.56 37.45
C ILE A 40 -22.79 -29.70 36.49
N CYS A 41 -23.43 -28.69 35.89
CA CYS A 41 -22.72 -27.67 35.13
C CYS A 41 -22.14 -26.63 36.08
N ASP A 42 -21.02 -26.01 35.71
CA ASP A 42 -20.38 -24.93 36.48
C ASP A 42 -21.36 -23.78 36.82
N CYS A 43 -22.43 -23.61 36.04
CA CYS A 43 -23.54 -22.68 36.31
C CYS A 43 -24.46 -23.07 37.47
N GLY A 44 -24.20 -24.21 38.13
CA GLY A 44 -24.99 -24.77 39.22
C GLY A 44 -26.19 -25.62 38.78
N LYS A 45 -26.49 -25.71 37.47
CA LYS A 45 -27.61 -26.53 36.98
C LYS A 45 -27.27 -28.01 36.99
N LYS A 46 -28.22 -28.81 37.50
CA LYS A 46 -28.09 -30.26 37.69
C LYS A 46 -28.83 -31.03 36.60
N TYR A 47 -28.21 -32.09 36.09
CA TYR A 47 -28.71 -32.90 34.99
C TYR A 47 -28.60 -34.39 35.33
N LEU A 48 -29.67 -35.12 35.00
CA LEU A 48 -29.72 -36.57 35.21
C LEU A 48 -29.08 -37.36 34.06
N HIS A 49 -29.09 -36.80 32.85
CA HIS A 49 -28.62 -37.47 31.64
C HIS A 49 -27.58 -36.62 30.91
N ARG A 50 -26.55 -37.28 30.39
CA ARG A 50 -25.45 -36.65 29.65
C ARG A 50 -25.96 -35.86 28.44
N GLN A 51 -26.95 -36.37 27.71
CA GLN A 51 -27.50 -35.68 26.53
C GLN A 51 -28.15 -34.33 26.89
N SER A 52 -28.91 -34.27 27.97
CA SER A 52 -29.50 -33.02 28.47
C SER A 52 -28.45 -32.03 28.94
N PHE A 53 -27.38 -32.52 29.59
CA PHE A 53 -26.23 -31.70 29.94
C PHE A 53 -25.50 -31.15 28.70
N GLN A 54 -25.31 -31.94 27.64
CA GLN A 54 -24.65 -31.49 26.41
C GLN A 54 -25.44 -30.39 25.70
N VAL A 55 -26.76 -30.55 25.56
CA VAL A 55 -27.63 -29.52 24.97
C VAL A 55 -27.58 -28.23 25.80
N HIS A 56 -27.55 -28.35 27.12
CA HIS A 56 -27.36 -27.21 28.00
C HIS A 56 -25.98 -26.57 27.82
N LYS A 57 -24.89 -27.35 27.82
CA LYS A 57 -23.51 -26.87 27.72
C LYS A 57 -23.28 -26.07 26.44
N GLN A 58 -23.87 -26.48 25.32
CA GLN A 58 -23.79 -25.73 24.05
C GLN A 58 -24.47 -24.36 24.08
N LYS A 59 -25.43 -24.14 24.99
CA LYS A 59 -26.17 -22.89 25.14
C LYS A 59 -25.91 -22.19 26.47
N CYS A 60 -24.96 -22.70 27.26
CA CYS A 60 -24.68 -22.20 28.58
C CYS A 60 -23.72 -21.01 28.45
N THR A 61 -24.21 -19.83 28.78
CA THR A 61 -23.41 -18.59 28.77
C THR A 61 -22.50 -18.45 30.00
N TYR A 62 -22.59 -19.38 30.94
CA TYR A 62 -21.80 -19.42 32.16
C TYR A 62 -20.65 -20.42 31.92
N GLY A 63 -19.52 -19.91 31.41
CA GLY A 63 -18.29 -20.70 31.24
C GLY A 63 -17.50 -20.56 29.93
N ASP A 64 -17.83 -19.62 29.03
CA ASP A 64 -17.03 -19.34 27.81
C ASP A 64 -15.73 -18.54 28.10
N THR A 65 -14.93 -18.99 29.08
CA THR A 65 -13.63 -18.37 29.41
C THR A 65 -12.46 -19.35 29.41
N LYS A 66 -12.68 -20.66 29.22
CA LYS A 66 -11.59 -21.65 29.29
C LYS A 66 -10.93 -22.02 27.96
N THR A 67 -11.49 -21.62 26.82
CA THR A 67 -10.88 -21.85 25.49
C THR A 67 -9.96 -20.70 25.03
N PHE A 68 -10.05 -19.51 25.63
CA PHE A 68 -9.21 -18.35 25.30
C PHE A 68 -7.91 -18.25 26.11
N GLN A 69 -7.79 -18.94 27.25
CA GLN A 69 -6.66 -18.76 28.15
C GLN A 69 -5.36 -19.45 27.66
N HIS A 70 -5.47 -20.58 26.96
CA HIS A 70 -4.29 -21.33 26.50
C HIS A 70 -3.61 -20.69 25.28
N GLN A 71 -4.39 -20.13 24.35
CA GLN A 71 -3.83 -19.33 23.25
C GLN A 71 -3.14 -18.06 23.77
N ARG A 72 -3.67 -17.41 24.81
CA ARG A 72 -3.08 -16.17 25.35
C ARG A 72 -1.70 -16.38 25.96
N THR A 73 -1.47 -17.48 26.67
CA THR A 73 -0.17 -17.78 27.30
C THR A 73 0.92 -18.10 26.28
N ASP A 74 0.58 -18.74 25.15
CA ASP A 74 1.55 -19.03 24.10
C ASP A 74 1.96 -17.75 23.35
N TYR A 75 1.00 -16.87 23.06
CA TYR A 75 1.29 -15.56 22.46
C TYR A 75 2.08 -14.64 23.39
N GLU A 76 1.78 -14.61 24.70
CA GLU A 76 2.52 -13.82 25.69
C GLU A 76 4.00 -14.27 25.78
N ASN A 77 4.25 -15.59 25.78
CA ASN A 77 5.62 -16.15 25.79
C ASN A 77 6.39 -15.86 24.49
N GLU A 78 5.72 -15.85 23.34
CA GLU A 78 6.36 -15.55 22.06
C GLU A 78 6.69 -14.06 21.92
N ILE A 79 5.81 -13.18 22.40
CA ILE A 79 6.07 -11.74 22.51
C ILE A 79 7.26 -11.47 23.44
N GLU A 80 7.36 -12.16 24.58
CA GLU A 80 8.49 -11.99 25.51
C GLU A 80 9.83 -12.42 24.89
N LYS A 81 9.86 -13.55 24.15
CA LYS A 81 11.05 -13.98 23.41
C LYS A 81 11.47 -12.97 22.34
N ILE A 82 10.51 -12.43 21.60
CA ILE A 82 10.76 -11.40 20.58
C ILE A 82 11.33 -10.13 21.23
N HIS A 83 10.76 -9.66 22.34
CA HIS A 83 11.28 -8.50 23.08
C HIS A 83 12.70 -8.73 23.60
N LEU A 84 12.99 -9.91 24.13
CA LEU A 84 14.33 -10.25 24.61
C LEU A 84 15.37 -10.28 23.47
N GLN A 85 14.98 -10.77 22.30
CA GLN A 85 15.84 -10.75 21.10
C GLN A 85 16.09 -9.30 20.62
N TYR A 86 15.04 -8.48 20.55
CA TYR A 86 15.17 -7.07 20.16
C TYR A 86 16.08 -6.28 21.10
N GLU A 87 15.99 -6.49 22.41
CA GLU A 87 16.86 -5.79 23.37
C GLU A 87 18.33 -6.24 23.26
N LYS A 88 18.61 -7.52 22.93
CA LYS A 88 19.97 -7.99 22.62
C LYS A 88 20.52 -7.32 21.36
N GLU A 89 19.76 -7.32 20.26
CA GLU A 89 20.19 -6.71 19.00
C GLU A 89 20.41 -5.19 19.14
N LYS A 90 19.55 -4.52 19.91
CA LYS A 90 19.68 -3.10 20.23
C LYS A 90 20.92 -2.81 21.08
N ALA A 91 21.27 -3.68 22.02
CA ALA A 91 22.51 -3.56 22.79
C ALA A 91 23.75 -3.76 21.89
N GLU A 92 23.71 -4.73 20.97
CA GLU A 92 24.78 -4.94 19.99
C GLU A 92 24.95 -3.75 19.03
N MET A 93 23.85 -3.20 18.51
CA MET A 93 23.89 -1.97 17.70
C MET A 93 24.46 -0.79 18.47
N ARG A 94 24.05 -0.60 19.74
CA ARG A 94 24.59 0.48 20.58
C ARG A 94 26.10 0.32 20.79
N SER A 95 26.58 -0.89 21.02
CA SER A 95 28.02 -1.16 21.15
C SER A 95 28.79 -0.89 19.85
N GLN A 96 28.20 -1.20 18.69
CA GLN A 96 28.81 -0.88 17.39
C GLN A 96 28.85 0.64 17.13
N ILE A 97 27.81 1.38 17.51
CA ILE A 97 27.77 2.85 17.41
C ILE A 97 28.86 3.47 18.29
N GLU A 98 29.03 2.98 19.53
CA GLU A 98 30.06 3.48 20.44
C GLU A 98 31.48 3.31 19.88
N LYS A 99 31.77 2.14 19.28
CA LYS A 99 33.05 1.88 18.58
C LYS A 99 33.26 2.78 17.36
N LEU A 100 32.20 3.19 16.68
CA LEU A 100 32.28 4.11 15.55
C LEU A 100 32.53 5.55 16.01
N ILE A 101 31.90 5.98 17.11
CA ILE A 101 32.11 7.33 17.68
C ILE A 101 33.57 7.50 18.14
N GLU A 102 34.16 6.50 18.80
CA GLU A 102 35.59 6.55 19.19
C GLU A 102 36.53 6.71 17.97
N LYS A 103 36.18 6.14 16.81
CA LYS A 103 36.96 6.27 15.57
C LYS A 103 36.86 7.64 14.91
N VAL A 104 35.78 8.39 15.14
CA VAL A 104 35.55 9.72 14.52
C VAL A 104 36.20 10.86 15.33
N GLY A 105 36.57 10.62 16.60
CA GLY A 105 37.13 11.64 17.49
C GLY A 105 38.57 12.12 17.22
N ASN A 106 39.31 11.50 16.30
CA ASN A 106 40.74 11.78 16.07
C ASN A 106 41.08 12.23 14.63
N ASN A 107 40.33 13.20 14.08
CA ASN A 107 40.77 13.93 12.89
C ASN A 107 40.87 15.42 13.18
N THR A 108 42.11 15.92 13.16
CA THR A 108 42.51 17.33 13.20
C THR A 108 41.68 18.15 12.22
N THR A 109 40.85 19.04 12.74
CA THR A 109 39.95 19.87 11.93
C THR A 109 40.75 21.06 11.36
N ASN A 110 41.18 20.96 10.10
CA ASN A 110 41.50 22.14 9.31
C ASN A 110 40.17 22.84 9.00
N ASN A 111 39.99 24.05 9.52
CA ASN A 111 38.89 24.94 9.13
C ASN A 111 39.05 25.29 7.64
N ILE A 112 38.37 24.56 6.78
CA ILE A 112 37.98 25.04 5.46
C ILE A 112 36.67 25.78 5.68
N GLU A 113 36.67 27.10 5.55
CA GLU A 113 35.44 27.88 5.44
C GLU A 113 34.67 27.35 4.22
N ASN A 114 33.69 26.49 4.48
CA ASN A 114 32.76 26.01 3.46
C ASN A 114 31.90 27.20 3.05
N GLN A 115 32.25 27.87 1.95
CA GLN A 115 31.35 28.79 1.27
C GLN A 115 30.17 27.97 0.74
N ASN A 116 29.16 27.77 1.59
CA ASN A 116 27.88 27.20 1.19
C ASN A 116 27.15 28.23 0.32
N ASN A 117 27.45 28.23 -0.98
CA ASN A 117 26.65 28.95 -1.97
C ASN A 117 25.26 28.32 -2.02
N ASN A 118 24.30 28.93 -1.33
CA ASN A 118 22.91 28.50 -1.34
C ASN A 118 22.26 28.92 -2.67
N ILE A 119 22.41 28.08 -3.71
CA ILE A 119 21.79 28.28 -5.01
C ILE A 119 20.28 28.06 -4.85
N THR A 120 19.50 29.14 -4.92
CA THR A 120 18.03 29.06 -4.98
C THR A 120 17.63 28.73 -6.41
N ILE A 121 17.26 27.47 -6.68
CA ILE A 121 16.77 27.03 -7.99
C ILE A 121 15.26 27.32 -8.06
N ASN A 122 14.85 28.22 -8.96
CA ASN A 122 13.44 28.45 -9.24
C ASN A 122 12.96 27.44 -10.29
N ILE A 123 12.07 26.54 -9.89
CA ILE A 123 11.54 25.49 -10.78
C ILE A 123 10.45 26.10 -11.68
N ASN A 124 10.56 25.84 -12.98
CA ASN A 124 9.59 26.26 -13.99
C ASN A 124 8.27 25.52 -13.83
N ALA A 125 7.18 26.18 -14.23
CA ALA A 125 5.88 25.53 -14.27
C ALA A 125 5.85 24.44 -15.35
N PHE A 126 5.08 23.38 -15.10
CA PHE A 126 4.81 22.33 -16.06
C PHE A 126 4.12 22.90 -17.31
N GLY A 127 4.69 22.61 -18.48
CA GLY A 127 4.32 23.18 -19.78
C GLY A 127 5.01 24.51 -20.13
N ASN A 128 5.84 25.06 -19.23
CA ASN A 128 6.64 26.27 -19.46
C ASN A 128 8.13 25.97 -19.22
N GLU A 129 8.60 24.84 -19.73
CA GLU A 129 9.99 24.41 -19.63
C GLU A 129 10.92 25.32 -20.43
N ASN A 130 12.14 25.50 -19.93
CA ASN A 130 13.22 26.09 -20.71
C ASN A 130 13.68 25.08 -21.76
N LEU A 131 13.57 25.41 -23.05
CA LEU A 131 13.99 24.53 -24.15
C LEU A 131 15.25 25.06 -24.88
N ASP A 132 15.81 26.19 -24.46
CA ASP A 132 16.86 26.90 -25.19
C ASP A 132 18.18 26.12 -25.29
N TYR A 133 18.42 25.20 -24.34
CA TYR A 133 19.60 24.35 -24.32
C TYR A 133 19.48 23.10 -25.20
N ILE A 134 18.29 22.83 -25.73
CA ILE A 134 18.05 21.65 -26.57
C ILE A 134 18.56 21.96 -27.97
N THR A 135 19.67 21.32 -28.32
CA THR A 135 20.28 21.49 -29.64
C THR A 135 19.57 20.69 -30.71
N ASP A 136 19.62 21.18 -31.95
CA ASP A 136 19.10 20.45 -33.11
C ASP A 136 19.73 19.06 -33.25
N GLN A 137 21.03 18.94 -32.93
CA GLN A 137 21.74 17.67 -32.91
C GLN A 137 21.13 16.66 -31.94
N TYR A 138 20.66 17.11 -30.78
CA TYR A 138 20.01 16.24 -29.82
C TYR A 138 18.64 15.76 -30.35
N VAL A 139 17.87 16.65 -30.99
CA VAL A 139 16.59 16.26 -31.59
C VAL A 139 16.79 15.26 -32.73
N ILE A 140 17.85 15.41 -33.54
CA ILE A 140 18.23 14.42 -34.56
C ILE A 140 18.52 13.06 -33.90
N HIS A 141 19.25 13.05 -32.78
CA HIS A 141 19.50 11.83 -32.03
C HIS A 141 18.19 11.17 -31.56
N CYS A 142 17.23 11.96 -31.07
CA CYS A 142 15.91 11.45 -30.69
C CYS A 142 15.15 10.84 -31.88
N VAL A 143 15.03 11.54 -33.02
CA VAL A 143 14.36 11.02 -34.23
C VAL A 143 14.97 9.70 -34.69
N ASN A 144 16.29 9.56 -34.56
CA ASN A 144 16.97 8.31 -34.86
C ASN A 144 16.54 7.14 -33.97
N GLN A 145 15.80 7.32 -32.87
CA GLN A 145 15.29 6.24 -32.03
C GLN A 145 13.82 5.86 -32.30
N ILE A 146 13.13 6.55 -33.21
CA ILE A 146 11.73 6.30 -33.62
C ILE A 146 10.79 6.30 -32.38
N TYR A 147 10.45 5.14 -31.82
CA TYR A 147 9.59 5.03 -30.63
C TYR A 147 10.30 5.55 -29.36
N GLY A 148 11.63 5.48 -29.32
CA GLY A 148 12.42 6.05 -28.22
C GLY A 148 12.59 7.57 -28.30
N SER A 149 12.18 8.20 -29.41
CA SER A 149 12.39 9.63 -29.63
C SER A 149 11.75 10.50 -28.54
N ILE A 150 10.50 10.22 -28.21
CA ILE A 150 9.73 10.95 -27.19
C ILE A 150 10.26 10.67 -25.77
N PRO A 151 10.45 9.41 -25.32
CA PRO A 151 11.07 9.15 -24.03
C PRO A 151 12.40 9.87 -23.81
N THR A 152 13.30 9.86 -24.80
CA THR A 152 14.62 10.47 -24.70
C THR A 152 14.57 12.00 -24.62
N ILE A 153 13.68 12.66 -25.38
CA ILE A 153 13.56 14.12 -25.29
C ILE A 153 12.96 14.54 -23.94
N ILE A 154 11.98 13.78 -23.43
CA ILE A 154 11.35 14.04 -22.13
C ILE A 154 12.34 13.84 -20.98
N GLU A 155 13.21 12.83 -21.08
CA GLU A 155 14.32 12.65 -20.13
C GLU A 155 15.24 13.87 -20.09
N LYS A 156 15.63 14.38 -21.27
CA LYS A 156 16.50 15.58 -21.38
C LYS A 156 15.82 16.88 -20.95
N ILE A 157 14.50 16.98 -21.06
CA ILE A 157 13.77 18.18 -20.64
C ILE A 157 13.58 18.17 -19.12
N HIS A 158 12.99 17.10 -18.57
CA HIS A 158 12.46 17.11 -17.20
C HIS A 158 13.40 16.51 -16.16
N PHE A 159 14.45 15.79 -16.58
CA PHE A 159 15.33 15.03 -15.68
C PHE A 159 16.82 15.27 -15.94
N ASP A 160 17.17 16.34 -16.64
CA ASP A 160 18.56 16.71 -16.89
C ASP A 160 19.22 17.32 -15.65
N PRO A 161 20.31 16.73 -15.11
CA PRO A 161 21.01 17.28 -13.95
C PRO A 161 21.59 18.68 -14.16
N GLU A 162 21.89 19.07 -15.40
CA GLU A 162 22.41 20.40 -15.73
C GLU A 162 21.32 21.46 -15.78
N HIS A 163 20.06 21.04 -15.93
CA HIS A 163 18.88 21.89 -16.03
C HIS A 163 17.82 21.56 -14.96
N PRO A 164 18.15 21.72 -13.66
CA PRO A 164 17.23 21.43 -12.56
C PRO A 164 16.00 22.35 -12.51
N GLU A 165 16.02 23.50 -13.22
CA GLU A 165 14.88 24.39 -13.36
C GLU A 165 13.67 23.70 -14.01
N ASN A 166 13.88 22.67 -14.83
CA ASN A 166 12.81 21.95 -15.52
C ASN A 166 12.35 20.69 -14.77
N HIS A 167 12.85 20.43 -13.55
CA HIS A 167 12.46 19.27 -12.73
C HIS A 167 11.08 19.52 -12.08
N ASN A 168 10.07 19.62 -12.93
CA ASN A 168 8.74 20.15 -12.64
C ASN A 168 7.63 19.08 -12.57
N ILE A 169 7.98 17.79 -12.69
CA ILE A 169 7.05 16.66 -12.58
C ILE A 169 7.64 15.53 -11.72
N LYS A 170 6.82 14.96 -10.83
CA LYS A 170 7.21 13.86 -9.93
C LYS A 170 6.10 12.84 -9.73
N ILE A 171 6.45 11.55 -9.70
CA ILE A 171 5.57 10.45 -9.28
C ILE A 171 6.09 9.90 -7.95
N THR A 172 5.40 10.27 -6.86
CA THR A 172 5.87 9.94 -5.50
C THR A 172 5.59 8.49 -5.12
N ASN A 173 4.47 7.91 -5.60
CA ASN A 173 4.00 6.57 -5.28
C ASN A 173 3.54 5.80 -6.52
N LYS A 174 4.25 4.73 -6.87
CA LYS A 174 3.95 3.88 -8.05
C LYS A 174 2.56 3.25 -8.03
N LYS A 175 1.97 3.04 -6.84
CA LYS A 175 0.66 2.39 -6.66
C LYS A 175 -0.51 3.35 -6.86
N LEU A 176 -0.28 4.66 -6.77
CA LEU A 176 -1.35 5.66 -6.86
C LEU A 176 -1.48 6.22 -8.28
N PRO A 177 -2.71 6.51 -8.75
CA PRO A 177 -2.96 7.06 -10.09
C PRO A 177 -2.69 8.57 -10.18
N HIS A 178 -1.74 9.09 -9.41
CA HIS A 178 -1.50 10.53 -9.31
C HIS A 178 -0.04 10.88 -9.58
N ALA A 179 0.15 11.93 -10.36
CA ALA A 179 1.42 12.62 -10.53
C ALA A 179 1.37 13.97 -9.81
N THR A 180 2.52 14.53 -9.46
CA THR A 180 2.62 15.87 -8.88
C THR A 180 3.37 16.75 -9.86
N ILE A 181 2.81 17.89 -10.23
CA ILE A 181 3.41 18.85 -11.17
C ILE A 181 3.59 20.21 -10.50
N MET A 182 4.57 20.99 -10.97
CA MET A 182 4.74 22.39 -10.60
C MET A 182 3.74 23.25 -11.39
N CYS A 183 2.89 23.99 -10.70
CA CYS A 183 1.97 24.94 -11.33
C CYS A 183 2.57 26.35 -11.40
N SER A 184 1.98 27.22 -12.22
CA SER A 184 2.40 28.63 -12.39
C SER A 184 2.32 29.49 -11.13
N ASP A 185 1.66 29.01 -10.07
CA ASP A 185 1.66 29.63 -8.74
C ASP A 185 2.84 29.17 -7.87
N ASN A 186 3.86 28.53 -8.47
CA ASN A 186 5.03 27.94 -7.81
C ASN A 186 4.65 26.94 -6.69
N LYS A 187 3.51 26.25 -6.87
CA LYS A 187 3.03 25.22 -5.95
C LYS A 187 2.93 23.89 -6.65
N TRP A 188 3.34 22.85 -5.94
CA TRP A 188 3.14 21.46 -6.35
C TRP A 188 1.65 21.10 -6.21
N LYS A 189 1.05 20.60 -7.29
CA LYS A 189 -0.33 20.09 -7.30
C LYS A 189 -0.38 18.67 -7.81
N MET A 190 -1.27 17.89 -7.21
CA MET A 190 -1.54 16.54 -7.68
C MET A 190 -2.51 16.59 -8.86
N ILE A 191 -2.17 15.86 -9.91
CA ILE A 191 -2.99 15.66 -11.10
C ILE A 191 -3.12 14.17 -11.39
N ASP A 192 -4.05 13.84 -12.28
CA ASP A 192 -4.15 12.48 -12.80
C ASP A 192 -2.86 12.08 -13.52
N ARG A 193 -2.37 10.87 -13.22
CA ARG A 193 -1.13 10.36 -13.79
C ARG A 193 -1.23 10.12 -15.29
N GLU A 194 -2.33 9.55 -15.77
CA GLU A 194 -2.50 9.27 -17.20
C GLU A 194 -2.54 10.58 -17.99
N HIS A 195 -3.23 11.59 -17.46
CA HIS A 195 -3.23 12.93 -18.03
C HIS A 195 -1.81 13.52 -18.10
N ALA A 196 -1.06 13.47 -17.00
CA ALA A 196 0.32 13.98 -16.96
C ALA A 196 1.23 13.33 -18.01
N ILE A 197 1.17 12.00 -18.11
CA ILE A 197 1.95 11.24 -19.10
C ILE A 197 1.50 11.55 -20.52
N SER A 198 0.20 11.67 -20.78
CA SER A 198 -0.30 12.03 -22.11
C SER A 198 0.21 13.41 -22.52
N THR A 199 0.15 14.40 -21.64
CA THR A 199 0.66 15.75 -21.93
C THR A 199 2.16 15.76 -22.21
N LEU A 200 2.96 14.98 -21.47
CA LEU A 200 4.39 14.82 -21.78
C LEU A 200 4.61 14.22 -23.17
N VAL A 201 3.85 13.18 -23.51
CA VAL A 201 3.95 12.51 -24.82
C VAL A 201 3.61 13.48 -25.95
N ASP A 202 2.51 14.23 -25.81
CA ASP A 202 2.08 15.23 -26.80
C ASP A 202 3.11 16.35 -26.97
N ASN A 203 3.63 16.89 -25.86
CA ASN A 203 4.65 17.94 -25.90
C ASN A 203 5.95 17.44 -26.55
N GLY A 204 6.41 16.25 -26.18
CA GLY A 204 7.60 15.64 -26.76
C GLY A 204 7.44 15.36 -28.25
N PHE A 205 6.28 14.87 -28.67
CA PHE A 205 5.97 14.67 -30.09
C PHE A 205 6.02 16.00 -30.86
N CYS A 206 5.33 17.05 -30.36
CA CYS A 206 5.30 18.36 -31.00
C CYS A 206 6.70 18.96 -31.22
N ILE A 207 7.59 18.89 -30.21
CA ILE A 207 8.96 19.42 -30.30
C ILE A 207 9.75 18.70 -31.40
N ILE A 208 9.66 17.38 -31.44
CA ILE A 208 10.42 16.56 -32.41
C ILE A 208 9.85 16.75 -33.81
N ASP A 209 8.52 16.74 -33.95
CA ASP A 209 7.80 16.88 -35.22
C ASP A 209 8.08 18.24 -35.87
N GLU A 210 8.06 19.33 -35.08
CA GLU A 210 8.38 20.66 -35.57
C GLU A 210 9.80 20.73 -36.13
N LYS A 211 10.78 20.15 -35.44
CA LYS A 211 12.17 20.11 -35.90
C LYS A 211 12.35 19.21 -37.12
N PHE A 212 11.69 18.06 -37.15
CA PHE A 212 11.72 17.16 -38.31
C PHE A 212 11.16 17.83 -39.57
N LYS A 213 10.10 18.64 -39.44
CA LYS A 213 9.51 19.42 -40.55
C LYS A 213 10.45 20.51 -41.08
N ARG A 214 11.29 21.11 -40.24
CA ARG A 214 12.20 22.21 -40.61
C ARG A 214 13.36 21.74 -41.50
N ASP A 215 14.02 20.64 -41.14
CA ASP A 215 15.12 20.10 -41.95
C ASP A 215 15.11 18.56 -42.05
N PRO A 216 14.24 17.99 -42.90
CA PRO A 216 14.19 16.55 -43.13
C PRO A 216 15.47 15.99 -43.78
N THR A 217 16.28 16.85 -44.41
CA THR A 217 17.42 16.40 -45.25
C THR A 217 18.57 15.81 -44.44
N GLN A 218 18.62 16.13 -43.15
CA GLN A 218 19.62 15.62 -42.20
C GLN A 218 19.46 14.12 -41.90
N PHE A 219 18.33 13.52 -42.28
CA PHE A 219 18.02 12.11 -42.03
C PHE A 219 18.16 11.26 -43.30
N THR A 220 18.58 10.01 -43.12
CA THR A 220 18.57 9.03 -44.21
C THR A 220 17.13 8.77 -44.69
N GLU A 221 16.96 8.41 -45.96
CA GLU A 221 15.63 8.09 -46.53
C GLU A 221 14.89 7.02 -45.73
N GLU A 222 15.61 6.00 -45.27
CA GLU A 222 15.05 4.94 -44.42
C GLU A 222 14.54 5.50 -43.08
N ARG A 223 15.31 6.37 -42.42
CA ARG A 223 14.89 6.94 -41.13
C ARG A 223 13.71 7.87 -41.29
N ARG A 224 13.69 8.69 -42.35
CA ARG A 224 12.53 9.52 -42.68
C ARG A 224 11.29 8.69 -42.90
N ARG A 225 11.41 7.56 -43.61
CA ARG A 225 10.28 6.64 -43.83
C ARG A 225 9.77 6.04 -42.52
N HIS A 226 10.66 5.58 -41.65
CA HIS A 226 10.28 5.01 -40.35
C HIS A 226 9.65 6.05 -39.42
N TYR A 227 10.20 7.26 -39.38
CA TYR A 227 9.63 8.34 -38.56
C TYR A 227 8.26 8.81 -39.11
N ARG A 228 8.09 8.90 -40.43
CA ARG A 228 6.77 9.18 -41.04
C ARG A 228 5.72 8.14 -40.70
N ARG A 229 6.09 6.86 -40.72
CA ARG A 229 5.19 5.79 -40.28
C ARG A 229 4.82 5.94 -38.81
N PHE A 230 5.77 6.36 -37.98
CA PHE A 230 5.50 6.66 -36.57
C PHE A 230 4.55 7.86 -36.42
N GLN A 231 4.74 8.95 -37.17
CA GLN A 231 3.84 10.10 -37.21
C GLN A 231 2.42 9.69 -37.63
N GLU A 232 2.28 8.93 -38.73
CA GLU A 232 0.99 8.41 -39.18
C GLU A 232 0.31 7.55 -38.12
N ASN A 233 1.06 6.66 -37.46
CA ASN A 233 0.51 5.84 -36.38
C ASN A 233 0.07 6.70 -35.17
N TYR A 234 0.84 7.74 -34.86
CA TYR A 234 0.53 8.66 -33.77
C TYR A 234 -0.74 9.47 -34.06
N ASP A 235 -0.82 10.10 -35.24
CA ASP A 235 -1.97 10.90 -35.68
C ASP A 235 -3.27 10.08 -35.78
N ASN A 236 -3.15 8.79 -36.11
CA ASN A 236 -4.28 7.86 -36.13
C ASN A 236 -4.62 7.25 -34.75
N GLU A 237 -3.95 7.69 -33.68
CA GLU A 237 -4.08 7.16 -32.32
C GLU A 237 -3.95 5.63 -32.26
N ASP A 238 -3.01 5.06 -33.03
CA ASP A 238 -2.79 3.62 -33.07
C ASP A 238 -2.55 3.07 -31.66
N LYS A 239 -3.37 2.09 -31.27
CA LYS A 239 -3.42 1.60 -29.88
C LYS A 239 -2.10 1.04 -29.41
N GLU A 240 -1.35 0.36 -30.29
CA GLU A 240 -0.07 -0.25 -29.94
C GLU A 240 1.02 0.80 -29.79
N THR A 241 1.07 1.76 -30.73
CA THR A 241 2.00 2.89 -30.73
C THR A 241 1.80 3.76 -29.49
N MET A 242 0.57 4.18 -29.21
CA MET A 242 0.26 5.03 -28.06
C MET A 242 0.56 4.32 -26.73
N LYS A 243 0.18 3.04 -26.62
CA LYS A 243 0.49 2.25 -25.42
C LYS A 243 1.99 2.12 -25.19
N ARG A 244 2.76 1.85 -26.24
CA ARG A 244 4.21 1.70 -26.15
C ARG A 244 4.87 3.00 -25.69
N VAL A 245 4.57 4.11 -26.37
CA VAL A 245 5.17 5.41 -26.06
C VAL A 245 4.79 5.88 -24.65
N LYS A 246 3.51 5.75 -24.26
CA LYS A 246 3.06 6.11 -22.91
C LYS A 246 3.77 5.29 -21.82
N ASN A 247 3.93 3.98 -22.03
CA ASN A 247 4.65 3.13 -21.09
C ASN A 247 6.13 3.53 -20.97
N ASP A 248 6.79 3.80 -22.11
CA ASP A 248 8.21 4.17 -22.11
C ASP A 248 8.41 5.53 -21.41
N VAL A 249 7.52 6.50 -21.63
CA VAL A 249 7.56 7.80 -20.90
C VAL A 249 7.25 7.62 -19.41
N GLU A 250 6.28 6.77 -19.04
CA GLU A 250 6.01 6.48 -17.63
C GLU A 250 7.26 5.89 -16.94
N LEU A 251 7.99 4.99 -17.60
CA LEU A 251 9.25 4.45 -17.08
C LEU A 251 10.31 5.53 -16.88
N VAL A 252 10.47 6.45 -17.84
CA VAL A 252 11.41 7.59 -17.70
C VAL A 252 11.05 8.43 -16.48
N VAL A 253 9.79 8.82 -16.32
CA VAL A 253 9.34 9.64 -15.17
C VAL A 253 9.53 8.90 -13.86
N LEU A 254 9.24 7.59 -13.82
CA LEU A 254 9.45 6.76 -12.63
C LEU A 254 10.93 6.60 -12.25
N ASN A 255 11.82 6.53 -13.24
CA ASN A 255 13.25 6.39 -13.00
C ASN A 255 13.88 7.73 -12.59
N GLY A 256 13.54 8.81 -13.28
CA GLY A 256 14.04 10.16 -12.95
C GLY A 256 13.67 10.59 -11.53
N THR A 257 12.46 10.24 -11.08
CA THR A 257 11.97 10.54 -9.72
C THR A 257 12.58 9.68 -8.61
N GLN A 258 13.28 8.58 -8.94
CA GLN A 258 14.06 7.79 -7.97
C GLN A 258 15.44 8.40 -7.71
N VAL A 259 16.07 8.97 -8.74
CA VAL A 259 17.41 9.57 -8.66
C VAL A 259 17.41 10.78 -7.72
N GLU A 260 16.32 11.56 -7.72
CA GLU A 260 16.15 12.71 -6.82
C GLU A 260 16.03 12.32 -5.33
N LYS A 261 15.60 11.10 -4.98
CA LYS A 261 15.44 10.66 -3.59
C LYS A 261 16.74 10.22 -2.92
N GLN A 262 17.81 10.07 -3.69
CA GLN A 262 19.13 9.60 -3.22
C GLN A 262 20.15 10.74 -3.07
N LYS A 263 19.78 11.97 -3.45
CA LYS A 263 20.54 13.21 -3.19
C LYS A 263 19.99 13.89 -1.95
#